data_AF-A0A1S1JA55-F1
#
_entry.id   AF-A0A1S1JA55-F1
#
_cell.length_a   1.000
_cell.length_b   1.000
_cell.length_c   1.000
_cell.angle_alpha   90.00
_cell.angle_beta   90.00
_cell.angle_gamma   90.00
#
_symmetry.space_group_name_H-M   'P 1'
#
loop_
_entity.id
_entity.type
_entity.pdbx_description
1 polymer ?
#
loop_
_entity_poly.entity_id
_entity_poly.type
_entity_poly.pdbx_seq_one_letter_code
_entity_poly.pdbx_strand_id
1 'polypeptide(L)' 'MEIRFQTKEESNKQQQEDFMKLSKTERVYAFFRLMEQVSRFPIKNKEDKNKDNFLIVIKPK' A
#
# COMPACT_ATOMS: atom_id res chain seq x y z
N MET A 1 -17.06 -0.12 10.14
CA MET A 1 -15.91 0.50 10.84
C MET A 1 -16.29 0.61 12.29
N GLU A 2 -15.57 -0.07 13.19
CA GLU A 2 -15.76 0.07 14.63
C GLU A 2 -14.74 1.09 15.14
N ILE A 3 -15.19 2.12 15.86
CA ILE A 3 -14.30 3.08 16.50
C ILE A 3 -13.97 2.53 17.89
N ARG A 4 -12.69 2.19 18.12
CA ARG A 4 -12.19 1.70 19.41
C ARG A 4 -11.23 2.74 20.00
N PHE A 5 -11.41 3.07 21.28
CA PHE A 5 -10.49 3.94 22.01
C PHE A 5 -9.42 3.06 22.64
N GLN A 6 -8.26 3.02 21.99
CA GLN A 6 -7.10 2.23 22.43
C GLN A 6 -5.84 3.08 22.38
N THR A 7 -4.84 2.72 23.19
CA THR A 7 -3.53 3.37 23.16
C THR A 7 -2.76 2.98 21.89
N LYS A 8 -1.74 3.77 21.54
CA LYS A 8 -0.85 3.46 20.41
C LYS A 8 -0.13 2.12 20.61
N GLU A 9 0.26 1.81 21.84
CA GLU A 9 0.95 0.56 22.19
C GLU A 9 0.05 -0.66 21.97
N GLU A 10 -1.19 -0.61 22.47
CA GLU A 10 -2.19 -1.66 22.27
C GLU A 10 -2.50 -1.86 20.78
N SER A 11 -2.66 -0.76 20.03
CA SER A 11 -2.89 -0.80 18.58
C SER A 11 -1.74 -1.47 17.84
N ASN A 12 -0.49 -1.12 18.17
CA ASN A 12 0.70 -1.68 17.53
C ASN A 12 0.83 -3.17 17.84
N LYS A 13 0.58 -3.56 19.09
CA LYS A 13 0.61 -4.96 19.52
C LYS A 13 -0.41 -5.80 18.76
N GLN A 14 -1.65 -5.32 18.66
CA GLN A 14 -2.71 -5.99 17.91
C GLN A 14 -2.35 -6.18 16.44
N GLN A 15 -1.85 -5.13 15.79
CA GLN A 15 -1.42 -5.19 14.38
C GLN A 15 -0.27 -6.19 14.17
N GLN A 16 0.67 -6.25 15.11
CA GLN A 16 1.78 -7.20 15.07
C GLN A 16 1.28 -8.65 15.22
N GLU A 17 0.38 -8.89 16.17
CA GLU A 17 -0.23 -10.21 16.36
C GLU A 17 -1.01 -10.65 15.12
N ASP A 18 -1.80 -9.75 14.53
CA ASP A 18 -2.58 -10.04 13.32
C ASP A 18 -1.69 -10.28 12.10
N PHE A 19 -0.59 -9.55 11.97
CA PHE A 19 0.42 -9.82 10.95
C PHE A 19 1.10 -11.19 11.13
N MET A 20 1.36 -11.60 12.37
CA MET A 20 2.00 -12.89 12.65
C MET A 20 1.06 -14.08 12.40
N LYS A 21 -0.27 -13.89 12.52
CA LYS A 21 -1.28 -14.90 12.15
C LYS A 21 -1.32 -15.19 10.65
N LEU A 22 -0.87 -14.26 9.81
CA LEU A 22 -0.80 -14.46 8.36
C LEU A 22 0.29 -15.47 8.00
N SER A 23 0.00 -16.31 7.00
CA SER A 23 1.00 -17.15 6.35
C SER A 23 2.06 -16.30 5.65
N LYS A 24 3.22 -16.91 5.35
CA LYS A 24 4.34 -16.21 4.69
C LYS A 24 3.91 -15.52 3.39
N THR A 25 3.10 -16.20 2.58
CA THR A 25 2.61 -15.67 1.31
C THR A 25 1.63 -14.51 1.51
N GLU A 26 0.73 -14.62 2.48
CA GLU A 26 -0.24 -13.55 2.78
C GLU A 26 0.44 -12.28 3.29
N ARG A 27 1.55 -12.40 4.04
CA ARG A 27 2.35 -11.24 4.47
C ARG A 27 2.88 -10.45 3.27
N VAL A 28 3.34 -11.15 2.22
CA VAL A 28 3.82 -10.51 0.99
C VAL A 28 2.69 -9.79 0.26
N TYR A 29 1.52 -10.44 0.13
CA TYR A 29 0.36 -9.79 -0.49
C TYR A 29 -0.17 -8.60 0.32
N ALA A 30 -0.14 -8.67 1.65
CA ALA A 30 -0.51 -7.56 2.52
C ALA A 30 0.42 -6.36 2.29
N PHE A 31 1.73 -6.59 2.13
CA PHE A 31 2.68 -5.55 1.76
C PHE A 31 2.37 -4.92 0.40
N PHE A 32 2.12 -5.73 -0.65
CA PHE A 32 1.79 -5.17 -1.96
C PHE A 32 0.49 -4.36 -1.96
N ARG A 33 -0.53 -4.82 -1.22
CA ARG A 33 -1.77 -4.06 -1.05
C ARG A 33 -1.53 -2.72 -0.36
N LEU A 34 -0.72 -2.71 0.70
CA LEU A 34 -0.33 -1.47 1.38
C LEU A 34 0.38 -0.51 0.40
N MET A 35 1.35 -1.00 -0.36
CA MET A 35 2.08 -0.18 -1.34
C MET A 35 1.15 0.38 -2.42
N GLU A 36 0.19 -0.42 -2.90
CA GLU A 36 -0.83 0.05 -3.83
C GLU A 36 -1.66 1.19 -3.22
N GLN A 37 -2.13 1.04 -2.00
CA GLN A 37 -2.92 2.07 -1.32
C GLN A 37 -2.12 3.36 -1.11
N VAL A 38 -0.87 3.24 -0.65
CA VAL A 38 0.04 4.38 -0.47
C VAL A 38 0.31 5.08 -1.80
N SER A 39 0.44 4.34 -2.91
CA SER A 39 0.65 4.92 -4.24
C SER A 39 -0.52 5.80 -4.72
N ARG A 40 -1.71 5.58 -4.18
CA ARG A 40 -2.93 6.37 -4.49
C ARG A 40 -3.02 7.65 -3.66
N PHE A 41 -2.15 7.86 -2.67
CA PHE A 41 -2.22 9.04 -1.82
C PHE A 41 -1.91 10.32 -2.64
N PRO A 42 -2.58 11.44 -2.32
CA PRO A 42 -2.30 12.70 -2.98
C PRO A 42 -0.91 13.20 -2.54
N ILE A 43 0.08 13.06 -3.42
CA ILE A 43 1.41 13.66 -3.24
C ILE A 43 1.49 14.99 -4.00
N LYS A 44 2.11 16.00 -3.39
CA LYS A 44 2.23 17.36 -3.95
C LYS A 44 3.06 17.40 -5.23
N ASN A 45 4.14 16.61 -5.27
CA ASN A 45 5.04 16.50 -6.41
C ASN A 45 4.93 15.10 -6.99
N LYS A 46 3.94 14.85 -7.85
CA LYS A 46 3.92 13.62 -8.64
C LYS A 46 5.02 13.74 -9.69
N GLU A 47 6.09 12.99 -9.52
CA GLU A 47 7.07 12.82 -10.59
C GLU A 47 6.40 12.14 -11.78
N ASP A 48 6.61 12.69 -12.97
CA ASP A 48 6.16 12.06 -14.20
C ASP A 48 7.02 10.81 -14.43
N LYS A 49 6.45 9.64 -14.11
CA LYS A 49 7.10 8.34 -14.26
C LYS A 49 7.54 8.08 -15.70
N ASN A 50 7.02 8.81 -16.69
CA ASN A 50 7.29 8.61 -18.10
C ASN A 50 8.24 9.64 -18.71
N LYS A 51 8.75 10.60 -17.93
CA LYS A 51 9.56 11.70 -18.44
C LYS A 51 10.76 11.23 -19.28
N ASP A 52 11.39 10.12 -18.89
CA ASP A 52 12.59 9.58 -19.56
C ASP A 52 12.38 8.16 -20.10
N ASN A 53 11.14 7.66 -20.10
CA ASN A 53 10.85 6.30 -20.56
C ASN A 53 10.53 6.27 -22.06
N PHE A 54 10.91 5.17 -22.72
CA PHE A 54 10.47 4.90 -24.09
C PHE A 54 8.97 4.52 -24.09
N LEU A 55 8.13 5.38 -24.64
CA LEU A 55 6.68 5.17 -24.70
C LEU A 55 6.28 4.43 -25.98
N ILE A 56 5.69 3.24 -25.82
CA ILE A 56 5.06 2.51 -26.93
C ILE A 56 3.63 3.01 -27.07
N VAL A 57 3.38 3.85 -28.07
CA VAL A 57 2.04 4.40 -28.36
C VAL A 57 1.35 3.54 -29.42
N ILE A 58 0.28 2.84 -29.02
CA ILE A 58 -0.59 2.09 -29.94
C ILE A 58 -1.72 3.03 -30.37
N LYS A 59 -1.73 3.43 -31.65
CA LYS A 59 -2.80 4.28 -32.19
C LYS A 59 -4.06 3.43 -32.48
N PRO A 60 -5.26 3.90 -32.11
CA PRO A 60 -6.50 3.27 -32.57
C PRO A 60 -6.63 3.42 -34.10
N LYS A 61 -7.27 2.42 -34.72
CA LYS A 61 -7.48 2.32 -36.16
C LYS A 61 -8.59 3.25 -36.65
#